data_AF-A8Q106-F1
#
_entry.id   AF-A8Q106-F1
#
_cell.length_a   1.000
_cell.length_b   1.000
_cell.length_c   1.000
_cell.angle_alpha   90.00
_cell.angle_beta   90.00
_cell.angle_gamma   90.00
#
_symmetry.space_group_name_H-M   'P 1'
#
loop_
_entity.id
_entity.type
_entity.pdbx_description
1 polymer ?
#
loop_
_entity_poly.entity_id
_entity_poly.type
_entity_poly.pdbx_seq_one_letter_code
_entity_poly.pdbx_strand_id
1 'polypeptide(L)'
;MEWNVHERQQGSVAMFDAHIRIGGFRGSEQELTECPKHAKLTELPRAAFLSLHVTKQASGYFQNVWIWTADHELDKGAPEQLNVLTDRGVLIESKGPTWMYGTASEHALLYQYSLKNASNVLLAMIQTESPYFQGHEFEPASQSALTHPAYPDPDCSRIFAQGTNALSCAYERYSEDRALGLHLAGCSDVFVLGSGQYSFFNSYKQTALAGHACQRRLCTIDHSDGNVWLLNTATVGTQTLISIDGYDYLSEQPHREGFCSTLTLYAIRRKGQSYIV
;
A
#
# COMPACT_ATOMS: atom_id res chain seq x y z
N MET A 1 2.50 -6.33 -14.78
CA MET A 1 1.69 -5.89 -15.94
C MET A 1 1.97 -4.42 -16.19
N GLU A 2 2.39 -4.06 -17.40
CA GLU A 2 2.52 -2.66 -17.82
C GLU A 2 1.31 -2.27 -18.67
N TRP A 3 0.53 -1.30 -18.20
CA TRP A 3 -0.71 -0.85 -18.80
C TRP A 3 -0.50 0.51 -19.45
N ASN A 4 -0.44 0.50 -20.78
CA ASN A 4 -0.07 1.66 -21.60
C ASN A 4 -1.22 2.26 -22.42
N VAL A 5 -2.29 1.50 -22.59
CA VAL A 5 -3.37 1.85 -23.51
C VAL A 5 -4.25 2.96 -22.93
N HIS A 6 -4.72 3.85 -23.79
CA HIS A 6 -5.68 4.89 -23.45
C HIS A 6 -7.03 4.61 -24.13
N GLU A 7 -8.11 4.86 -23.41
CA GLU A 7 -9.48 4.62 -23.86
C GLU A 7 -9.85 5.55 -25.03
N ARG A 8 -10.70 5.05 -25.93
CA ARG A 8 -11.37 5.87 -26.95
C ARG A 8 -12.72 6.39 -26.48
N GLN A 9 -13.37 5.61 -25.63
CA GLN A 9 -14.64 5.91 -24.97
C GLN A 9 -14.54 5.42 -23.52
N GLN A 10 -15.28 6.06 -22.61
CA GLN A 10 -15.22 5.75 -21.18
C GLN A 10 -15.42 4.24 -20.92
N GLY A 11 -14.45 3.61 -20.26
CA GLY A 11 -14.48 2.19 -19.91
C GLY A 11 -14.13 1.24 -21.06
N SER A 12 -13.75 1.73 -22.24
CA SER A 12 -13.35 0.87 -23.39
C SER A 12 -12.00 0.14 -23.18
N VAL A 13 -11.27 0.50 -22.13
CA VAL A 13 -9.98 -0.05 -21.74
C VAL A 13 -10.10 -0.49 -20.29
N ALA A 14 -10.23 -1.79 -20.05
CA ALA A 14 -10.67 -2.29 -18.76
C ALA A 14 -10.16 -3.69 -18.40
N MET A 15 -10.18 -3.97 -17.11
CA MET A 15 -9.84 -5.24 -16.48
C MET A 15 -10.97 -5.62 -15.49
N PHE A 16 -11.61 -6.76 -15.71
CA PHE A 16 -12.71 -7.28 -14.90
C PHE A 16 -12.41 -8.71 -14.49
N ASP A 17 -12.58 -9.05 -13.21
CA ASP A 17 -12.40 -10.42 -12.68
C ASP A 17 -11.08 -11.08 -13.11
N ALA A 18 -10.05 -10.26 -13.24
CA ALA A 18 -8.71 -10.69 -13.55
C ALA A 18 -7.81 -10.30 -12.39
N HIS A 19 -6.94 -11.21 -11.98
CA HIS A 19 -6.15 -11.07 -10.77
C HIS A 19 -4.67 -11.29 -11.09
N ILE A 20 -3.81 -10.63 -10.35
CA ILE A 20 -2.36 -10.84 -10.39
C ILE A 20 -2.01 -11.59 -9.12
N ARG A 21 -1.78 -12.90 -9.26
CA ARG A 21 -1.45 -13.80 -8.14
C ARG A 21 0.00 -14.22 -8.23
N ILE A 22 0.81 -13.89 -7.22
CA ILE A 22 2.25 -14.08 -7.23
C ILE A 22 2.65 -15.05 -6.11
N GLY A 23 3.03 -16.27 -6.49
CA GLY A 23 3.49 -17.32 -5.58
C GLY A 23 2.39 -17.97 -4.75
N GLY A 24 2.77 -18.92 -3.89
CA GLY A 24 1.87 -19.63 -2.96
C GLY A 24 0.90 -20.61 -3.61
N PHE A 25 1.13 -20.99 -4.87
CA PHE A 25 0.35 -22.01 -5.56
C PHE A 25 1.24 -22.92 -6.40
N ARG A 26 0.74 -24.12 -6.69
CA ARG A 26 1.40 -25.16 -7.45
C ARG A 26 1.82 -24.65 -8.81
N GLY A 27 3.10 -24.80 -9.10
CA GLY A 27 3.70 -24.39 -10.38
C GLY A 27 4.09 -22.91 -10.44
N SER A 28 3.95 -22.18 -9.33
CA SER A 28 4.56 -20.85 -9.19
C SER A 28 6.07 -20.91 -8.93
N GLU A 29 6.59 -22.06 -8.47
CA GLU A 29 7.97 -22.22 -7.99
C GLU A 29 8.31 -21.22 -6.84
N GLN A 30 7.28 -20.81 -6.10
CA GLN A 30 7.33 -19.91 -4.95
C GLN A 30 6.42 -20.48 -3.85
N GLU A 31 6.61 -21.76 -3.53
CA GLU A 31 5.84 -22.53 -2.55
C GLU A 31 6.64 -22.67 -1.23
N LEU A 32 6.14 -23.42 -0.25
CA LEU A 32 6.80 -23.57 1.07
C LEU A 32 8.27 -24.02 1.03
N THR A 33 8.66 -24.77 0.00
CA THR A 33 10.04 -25.30 -0.13
C THR A 33 11.00 -24.20 -0.56
N GLU A 34 10.60 -23.34 -1.50
CA GLU A 34 11.41 -22.26 -2.04
C GLU A 34 11.33 -20.99 -1.18
N CYS A 35 10.17 -20.76 -0.54
CA CYS A 35 9.83 -19.53 0.17
C CYS A 35 9.54 -19.71 1.67
N PRO A 36 10.31 -20.50 2.45
CA PRO A 36 9.96 -20.78 3.84
C PRO A 36 9.97 -19.51 4.69
N LYS A 37 8.97 -19.34 5.57
CA LYS A 37 8.76 -18.12 6.36
C LYS A 37 9.93 -17.70 7.26
N HIS A 38 10.83 -18.61 7.59
CA HIS A 38 11.98 -18.37 8.48
C HIS A 38 13.30 -18.12 7.75
N ALA A 39 13.33 -18.23 6.42
CA ALA A 39 14.54 -17.94 5.65
C ALA A 39 14.83 -16.43 5.61
N LYS A 40 16.11 -16.10 5.49
CA LYS A 40 16.53 -14.71 5.27
C LYS A 40 16.03 -14.25 3.90
N LEU A 41 15.56 -13.00 3.81
CA LEU A 41 15.03 -12.46 2.55
C LEU A 41 16.06 -12.47 1.41
N THR A 42 17.35 -12.40 1.72
CA THR A 42 18.45 -12.46 0.75
C THR A 42 18.69 -13.85 0.16
N GLU A 43 18.16 -14.90 0.78
CA GLU A 43 18.29 -16.30 0.35
C GLU A 43 17.06 -16.75 -0.46
N LEU A 44 15.99 -15.96 -0.47
CA LEU A 44 14.74 -16.27 -1.14
C LEU A 44 14.76 -15.83 -2.61
N PRO A 45 14.10 -16.59 -3.51
CA PRO A 45 13.90 -16.14 -4.88
C PRO A 45 13.04 -14.86 -4.93
N ARG A 46 13.35 -13.99 -5.90
CA ARG A 46 12.52 -12.80 -6.20
C ARG A 46 11.39 -13.22 -7.13
N ALA A 47 10.15 -12.87 -6.79
CA ALA A 47 8.98 -13.27 -7.57
C ALA A 47 8.56 -12.21 -8.58
N ALA A 48 8.53 -10.93 -8.19
CA ALA A 48 8.13 -9.84 -9.08
C ALA A 48 8.74 -8.49 -8.70
N PHE A 49 9.01 -7.66 -9.70
CA PHE A 49 9.49 -6.29 -9.50
C PHE A 49 8.36 -5.26 -9.31
N LEU A 50 7.31 -5.36 -10.12
CA LEU A 50 6.12 -4.50 -10.05
C LEU A 50 4.91 -5.24 -10.62
N SER A 51 3.83 -5.30 -9.86
CA SER A 51 2.67 -6.12 -10.20
C SER A 51 1.80 -5.43 -11.25
N LEU A 52 1.43 -4.16 -11.06
CA LEU A 52 0.67 -3.37 -12.02
C LEU A 52 1.24 -1.96 -12.15
N HIS A 53 1.53 -1.53 -13.38
CA HIS A 53 1.94 -0.16 -13.69
C HIS A 53 0.95 0.46 -14.67
N VAL A 54 0.17 1.44 -14.21
CA VAL A 54 -0.68 2.27 -15.08
C VAL A 54 0.13 3.49 -15.49
N THR A 55 0.67 3.46 -16.71
CA THR A 55 1.68 4.43 -17.15
C THR A 55 1.08 5.80 -17.46
N LYS A 56 1.95 6.81 -17.62
CA LYS A 56 1.59 8.23 -17.71
C LYS A 56 0.50 8.56 -18.73
N GLN A 57 0.53 7.90 -19.88
CA GLN A 57 -0.39 8.14 -20.99
C GLN A 57 -1.57 7.18 -21.02
N ALA A 58 -1.65 6.25 -20.08
CA ALA A 58 -2.69 5.25 -20.07
C ALA A 58 -3.96 5.80 -19.39
N SER A 59 -5.08 5.14 -19.66
CA SER A 59 -6.32 5.24 -18.88
C SER A 59 -6.78 3.82 -18.55
N GLY A 60 -7.70 3.63 -17.61
CA GLY A 60 -8.17 2.27 -17.35
C GLY A 60 -9.30 2.16 -16.34
N TYR A 61 -10.16 1.17 -16.57
CA TYR A 61 -11.22 0.78 -15.63
C TYR A 61 -10.90 -0.60 -15.06
N PHE A 62 -10.63 -0.68 -13.76
CA PHE A 62 -10.27 -1.91 -13.06
C PHE A 62 -11.38 -2.23 -12.06
N GLN A 63 -12.04 -3.38 -12.20
CA GLN A 63 -13.10 -3.82 -11.29
C GLN A 63 -12.90 -5.26 -10.85
N ASN A 64 -13.00 -5.50 -9.54
CA ASN A 64 -12.72 -6.78 -8.92
C ASN A 64 -11.34 -7.34 -9.34
N VAL A 65 -10.31 -6.52 -9.15
CA VAL A 65 -8.92 -6.86 -9.46
C VAL A 65 -8.17 -7.06 -8.14
N TRP A 66 -7.60 -8.24 -7.96
CA TRP A 66 -6.82 -8.58 -6.79
C TRP A 66 -5.36 -8.76 -7.19
N ILE A 67 -4.48 -7.95 -6.59
CA ILE A 67 -3.04 -7.97 -6.78
C ILE A 67 -2.44 -8.55 -5.49
N TRP A 68 -2.21 -9.85 -5.47
CA TRP A 68 -1.83 -10.57 -4.26
C TRP A 68 -0.46 -11.20 -4.41
N THR A 69 0.44 -10.82 -3.50
CA THR A 69 1.68 -11.55 -3.26
C THR A 69 1.44 -12.53 -2.12
N ALA A 70 1.75 -13.81 -2.33
CA ALA A 70 1.34 -14.83 -1.39
C ALA A 70 1.92 -14.63 0.01
N ASP A 71 1.03 -14.62 1.00
CA ASP A 71 1.35 -14.68 2.42
C ASP A 71 1.27 -16.12 2.97
N HIS A 72 0.60 -17.03 2.25
CA HIS A 72 0.45 -18.45 2.59
C HIS A 72 0.34 -19.37 1.36
N GLU A 73 0.56 -20.66 1.60
CA GLU A 73 0.38 -21.75 0.62
C GLU A 73 -1.11 -22.08 0.40
N LEU A 74 -1.52 -22.22 -0.86
CA LEU A 74 -2.90 -22.50 -1.25
C LEU A 74 -3.18 -24.00 -1.49
N ASP A 75 -2.19 -24.79 -1.91
CA ASP A 75 -2.45 -26.09 -2.54
C ASP A 75 -2.09 -27.32 -1.67
N LYS A 76 -1.40 -27.14 -0.53
CA LYS A 76 -0.86 -28.25 0.28
C LYS A 76 -1.54 -28.53 1.64
N GLY A 77 -2.69 -27.94 1.92
CA GLY A 77 -3.45 -28.22 3.15
C GLY A 77 -3.76 -26.97 3.96
N ALA A 78 -3.45 -26.98 5.27
CA ALA A 78 -3.63 -25.79 6.12
C ALA A 78 -2.79 -24.62 5.57
N PRO A 79 -3.28 -23.37 5.66
CA PRO A 79 -2.60 -22.20 5.10
C PRO A 79 -1.32 -21.90 5.91
N GLU A 80 -0.24 -22.61 5.60
CA GLU A 80 1.07 -22.34 6.16
C GLU A 80 1.64 -21.09 5.50
N GLN A 81 2.11 -20.17 6.35
CA GLN A 81 2.66 -18.89 5.91
C GLN A 81 4.03 -19.07 5.23
N LEU A 82 4.33 -18.19 4.28
CA LEU A 82 5.56 -18.18 3.49
C LEU A 82 6.00 -16.75 3.15
N ASN A 83 7.24 -16.60 2.65
CA ASN A 83 7.80 -15.30 2.27
C ASN A 83 7.95 -15.21 0.74
N VAL A 84 6.97 -14.64 0.02
CA VAL A 84 7.15 -14.28 -1.40
C VAL A 84 7.61 -12.84 -1.55
N LEU A 85 8.62 -12.62 -2.39
CA LEU A 85 9.25 -11.30 -2.56
C LEU A 85 8.76 -10.61 -3.83
N THR A 86 7.79 -9.71 -3.66
CA THR A 86 7.35 -8.75 -4.67
C THR A 86 7.73 -7.35 -4.24
N ASP A 87 8.53 -6.63 -5.03
CA ASP A 87 9.01 -5.31 -4.60
C ASP A 87 7.87 -4.27 -4.52
N ARG A 88 6.94 -4.27 -5.48
CA ARG A 88 5.89 -3.25 -5.64
C ARG A 88 4.53 -3.83 -6.03
N GLY A 89 3.46 -3.29 -5.44
CA GLY A 89 2.07 -3.60 -5.80
C GLY A 89 1.64 -2.87 -7.07
N VAL A 90 0.97 -1.74 -6.89
CA VAL A 90 0.35 -0.95 -7.97
C VAL A 90 0.98 0.44 -8.04
N LEU A 91 1.59 0.77 -9.19
CA LEU A 91 2.08 2.10 -9.52
C LEU A 91 1.14 2.76 -10.53
N ILE A 92 0.66 3.97 -10.21
CA ILE A 92 -0.17 4.77 -11.10
C ILE A 92 0.52 6.10 -11.35
N GLU A 93 0.89 6.34 -12.61
CA GLU A 93 1.37 7.65 -13.08
C GLU A 93 0.41 8.29 -14.10
N SER A 94 -0.64 7.55 -14.47
CA SER A 94 -1.68 7.96 -15.41
C SER A 94 -2.22 9.36 -15.13
N LYS A 95 -2.39 10.14 -16.21
CA LYS A 95 -3.14 11.40 -16.20
C LYS A 95 -4.66 11.20 -16.30
N GLY A 96 -5.05 9.94 -16.36
CA GLY A 96 -6.41 9.46 -16.29
C GLY A 96 -7.17 9.49 -17.62
N PRO A 97 -8.44 9.05 -17.58
CA PRO A 97 -9.12 8.62 -16.35
C PRO A 97 -8.70 7.21 -15.89
N THR A 98 -8.50 7.03 -14.58
CA THR A 98 -8.26 5.71 -13.97
C THR A 98 -9.30 5.45 -12.89
N TRP A 99 -10.03 4.34 -12.99
CA TRP A 99 -11.00 3.90 -12.00
C TRP A 99 -10.59 2.54 -11.43
N MET A 100 -10.54 2.43 -10.10
CA MET A 100 -10.28 1.19 -9.39
C MET A 100 -11.44 0.90 -8.44
N TYR A 101 -12.33 0.01 -8.88
CA TYR A 101 -13.53 -0.38 -8.16
C TYR A 101 -13.36 -1.73 -7.48
N GLY A 102 -13.35 -1.74 -6.14
CA GLY A 102 -13.18 -2.96 -5.35
C GLY A 102 -11.87 -3.68 -5.66
N THR A 103 -10.75 -2.95 -5.71
CA THR A 103 -9.43 -3.54 -5.97
C THR A 103 -8.65 -3.72 -4.66
N ALA A 104 -7.85 -4.78 -4.60
CA ALA A 104 -6.96 -5.04 -3.46
C ALA A 104 -5.53 -5.21 -3.95
N SER A 105 -4.55 -4.65 -3.22
CA SER A 105 -3.13 -4.91 -3.44
C SER A 105 -2.46 -5.23 -2.12
N GLU A 106 -1.76 -6.35 -2.03
CA GLU A 106 -1.30 -6.86 -0.74
C GLU A 106 0.11 -7.46 -0.81
N HIS A 107 0.82 -7.29 0.33
CA HIS A 107 2.07 -7.93 0.66
C HIS A 107 3.26 -7.62 -0.27
N ALA A 108 3.22 -6.50 -0.99
CA ALA A 108 4.42 -5.97 -1.65
C ALA A 108 5.35 -5.28 -0.65
N LEU A 109 6.66 -5.31 -0.91
CA LEU A 109 7.71 -4.85 0.01
C LEU A 109 7.70 -3.34 0.26
N LEU A 110 7.47 -2.52 -0.77
CA LEU A 110 7.56 -1.06 -0.66
C LEU A 110 6.19 -0.39 -0.51
N TYR A 111 5.22 -0.78 -1.32
CA TYR A 111 3.88 -0.20 -1.29
C TYR A 111 2.85 -1.09 -1.97
N GLN A 112 1.61 -0.97 -1.52
CA GLN A 112 0.47 -1.61 -2.14
C GLN A 112 -0.10 -0.72 -3.26
N TYR A 113 -0.33 0.56 -3.01
CA TYR A 113 -0.65 1.57 -4.02
C TYR A 113 0.27 2.79 -3.91
N SER A 114 0.90 3.16 -5.02
CA SER A 114 1.67 4.40 -5.15
C SER A 114 1.17 5.18 -6.36
N LEU A 115 0.66 6.38 -6.13
CA LEU A 115 0.28 7.33 -7.17
C LEU A 115 1.38 8.39 -7.25
N LYS A 116 2.05 8.50 -8.39
CA LYS A 116 3.12 9.49 -8.60
C LYS A 116 2.80 10.40 -9.76
N ASN A 117 2.71 11.70 -9.47
CA ASN A 117 2.31 12.71 -10.43
C ASN A 117 1.03 12.32 -11.18
N ALA A 118 0.12 11.57 -10.56
CA ALA A 118 -1.08 11.07 -11.21
C ALA A 118 -2.19 12.14 -11.18
N SER A 119 -3.14 12.03 -12.11
CA SER A 119 -4.35 12.85 -12.06
C SER A 119 -5.58 12.14 -12.59
N ASN A 120 -6.77 12.60 -12.18
CA ASN A 120 -8.06 12.03 -12.59
C ASN A 120 -8.18 10.54 -12.23
N VAL A 121 -7.98 10.23 -10.94
CA VAL A 121 -7.99 8.85 -10.42
C VAL A 121 -9.11 8.69 -9.38
N LEU A 122 -9.88 7.61 -9.50
CA LEU A 122 -10.85 7.18 -8.51
C LEU A 122 -10.47 5.80 -7.96
N LEU A 123 -10.41 5.68 -6.63
CA LEU A 123 -10.19 4.45 -5.88
C LEU A 123 -11.41 4.21 -4.97
N ALA A 124 -12.18 3.12 -5.15
CA ALA A 124 -13.48 2.95 -4.50
C ALA A 124 -13.98 1.49 -4.35
N MET A 125 -14.02 0.89 -3.17
CA MET A 125 -13.02 1.06 -2.11
C MET A 125 -11.78 0.25 -2.51
N ILE A 126 -10.60 0.66 -2.02
CA ILE A 126 -9.37 -0.13 -2.10
C ILE A 126 -9.06 -0.82 -0.78
N GLN A 127 -8.30 -1.92 -0.84
CA GLN A 127 -7.85 -2.66 0.33
C GLN A 127 -6.35 -3.01 0.23
N THR A 128 -5.65 -2.98 1.36
CA THR A 128 -4.20 -3.28 1.44
C THR A 128 -3.78 -3.99 2.73
N GLU A 129 -2.83 -4.94 2.62
CA GLU A 129 -2.11 -5.53 3.75
C GLU A 129 -0.59 -5.39 3.60
N SER A 130 0.10 -5.08 4.71
CA SER A 130 1.56 -5.19 4.79
C SER A 130 2.02 -6.66 4.75
N PRO A 131 3.22 -6.97 4.21
CA PRO A 131 3.77 -8.32 4.27
C PRO A 131 4.01 -8.77 5.71
N TYR A 132 3.61 -9.99 6.06
CA TYR A 132 3.57 -10.46 7.46
C TYR A 132 4.94 -10.56 8.12
N PHE A 133 5.97 -10.81 7.31
CA PHE A 133 7.34 -10.92 7.77
C PHE A 133 7.98 -9.57 8.11
N GLN A 134 7.48 -8.43 7.58
CA GLN A 134 8.09 -7.14 7.92
C GLN A 134 8.04 -6.91 9.44
N GLY A 135 9.08 -6.27 9.99
CA GLY A 135 9.24 -6.03 11.43
C GLY A 135 10.65 -6.29 11.93
N HIS A 136 10.76 -6.51 13.24
CA HIS A 136 12.03 -6.55 13.96
C HIS A 136 12.97 -7.72 13.60
N GLU A 137 12.47 -8.80 13.02
CA GLU A 137 13.26 -10.01 12.72
C GLU A 137 13.68 -10.11 11.24
N PHE A 138 13.26 -9.15 10.42
CA PHE A 138 13.55 -9.13 8.99
C PHE A 138 14.09 -7.76 8.58
N GLU A 139 14.78 -7.72 7.44
CA GLU A 139 15.36 -6.47 6.97
C GLU A 139 14.26 -5.45 6.62
N PRO A 140 14.49 -4.15 6.86
CA PRO A 140 13.52 -3.10 6.54
C PRO A 140 13.11 -3.07 5.07
N ALA A 141 11.97 -2.45 4.76
CA ALA A 141 11.44 -2.37 3.40
C ALA A 141 12.45 -1.74 2.43
N SER A 142 13.08 -0.63 2.82
CA SER A 142 14.09 0.09 2.03
C SER A 142 15.35 -0.71 1.71
N GLN A 143 15.64 -1.75 2.52
CA GLN A 143 16.80 -2.63 2.33
C GLN A 143 16.44 -3.94 1.64
N SER A 144 15.16 -4.32 1.68
CA SER A 144 14.67 -5.57 1.12
C SER A 144 14.38 -5.46 -0.37
N ALA A 145 13.86 -4.34 -0.86
CA ALA A 145 13.44 -4.22 -2.26
C ALA A 145 14.60 -3.85 -3.22
N LEU A 146 14.49 -4.23 -4.50
CA LEU A 146 15.39 -3.69 -5.53
C LEU A 146 14.96 -2.27 -5.92
N THR A 147 15.88 -1.31 -5.87
CA THR A 147 15.62 0.06 -6.33
C THR A 147 15.95 0.21 -7.81
N HIS A 148 15.19 1.06 -8.52
CA HIS A 148 15.46 1.35 -9.92
C HIS A 148 15.09 2.80 -10.25
N PRO A 149 15.97 3.62 -10.88
CA PRO A 149 15.73 5.05 -11.09
C PRO A 149 14.49 5.42 -11.90
N ALA A 150 14.04 4.52 -12.79
CA ALA A 150 12.83 4.75 -13.58
C ALA A 150 11.52 4.59 -12.80
N TYR A 151 11.56 3.99 -11.60
CA TYR A 151 10.39 3.73 -10.77
C TYR A 151 10.45 4.63 -9.53
N PRO A 152 9.52 5.57 -9.37
CA PRO A 152 9.57 6.59 -8.33
C PRO A 152 9.05 6.04 -6.99
N ASP A 153 9.86 5.20 -6.35
CA ASP A 153 9.53 4.59 -5.07
C ASP A 153 9.35 5.63 -3.95
N PRO A 154 8.43 5.41 -3.00
CA PRO A 154 8.44 6.15 -1.74
C PRO A 154 9.72 5.83 -0.96
N ASP A 155 10.25 6.82 -0.26
CA ASP A 155 11.33 6.59 0.69
C ASP A 155 10.74 6.03 2.00
N CYS A 156 10.63 4.70 2.09
CA CYS A 156 10.17 4.02 3.31
C CYS A 156 11.11 4.29 4.51
N SER A 157 12.38 4.65 4.28
CA SER A 157 13.33 4.95 5.34
C SER A 157 13.23 6.39 5.86
N ARG A 158 12.38 7.22 5.25
CA ARG A 158 12.18 8.61 5.64
C ARG A 158 11.75 8.69 7.10
N ILE A 159 12.46 9.51 7.86
CA ILE A 159 12.08 9.86 9.23
C ILE A 159 11.03 10.97 9.15
N PHE A 160 9.83 10.69 9.66
CA PHE A 160 8.78 11.70 9.75
C PHE A 160 8.92 12.48 11.04
N ALA A 161 8.74 13.80 10.96
CA ALA A 161 8.65 14.65 12.14
C ALA A 161 7.28 14.49 12.81
N GLN A 162 7.22 14.79 14.10
CA GLN A 162 5.96 14.83 14.83
C GLN A 162 5.15 16.06 14.38
N GLY A 163 3.95 15.85 13.81
CA GLY A 163 2.98 16.90 13.56
C GLY A 163 2.08 17.18 14.77
N THR A 164 1.21 18.18 14.62
CA THR A 164 0.47 18.78 15.74
C THR A 164 -0.51 17.82 16.44
N ASN A 165 -1.11 16.89 15.70
CA ASN A 165 -2.10 15.92 16.23
C ASN A 165 -1.59 14.47 16.20
N ALA A 166 -0.27 14.29 16.09
CA ALA A 166 0.35 12.97 16.11
C ALA A 166 0.75 12.55 17.52
N LEU A 167 0.76 11.23 17.73
CA LEU A 167 1.31 10.60 18.92
C LEU A 167 2.79 10.99 19.05
N SER A 168 3.21 11.46 20.22
CA SER A 168 4.63 11.62 20.51
C SER A 168 5.24 10.26 20.86
N CYS A 169 6.27 9.88 20.13
CA CYS A 169 6.87 8.56 20.20
C CYS A 169 8.32 8.61 19.72
N ALA A 170 9.16 7.74 20.26
CA ALA A 170 10.50 7.56 19.75
C ALA A 170 10.46 6.96 18.33
N TYR A 171 11.37 7.42 17.47
CA TYR A 171 11.62 6.79 16.19
C TYR A 171 12.08 5.34 16.40
N GLU A 172 11.48 4.41 15.68
CA GLU A 172 11.81 2.98 15.77
C GLU A 172 11.76 2.40 14.36
N ARG A 173 12.94 2.09 13.81
CA ARG A 173 13.11 1.82 12.39
C ARG A 173 12.20 0.71 11.87
N TYR A 174 11.94 -0.35 12.63
CA TYR A 174 11.22 -1.53 12.13
C TYR A 174 9.69 -1.36 12.15
N SER A 175 9.15 -0.36 12.86
CA SER A 175 7.76 0.08 12.71
C SER A 175 7.61 1.17 11.64
N GLU A 176 8.67 1.90 11.32
CA GLU A 176 8.65 3.03 10.38
C GLU A 176 8.97 2.62 8.93
N ASP A 177 10.03 1.85 8.73
CA ASP A 177 10.58 1.43 7.42
C ASP A 177 9.92 0.14 6.93
N ARG A 178 8.63 0.29 6.61
CA ARG A 178 7.69 -0.75 6.19
C ARG A 178 6.96 -0.36 4.91
N ALA A 179 6.30 -1.35 4.31
CA ALA A 179 5.48 -1.15 3.14
C ALA A 179 4.35 -0.16 3.41
N LEU A 180 4.10 0.79 2.50
CA LEU A 180 2.95 1.69 2.59
C LEU A 180 1.70 1.03 2.03
N GLY A 181 0.53 1.36 2.59
CA GLY A 181 -0.76 0.99 2.01
C GLY A 181 -1.08 1.89 0.82
N LEU A 182 -1.11 3.20 1.06
CA LEU A 182 -1.39 4.22 0.05
C LEU A 182 -0.36 5.35 0.12
N HIS A 183 0.35 5.58 -0.98
CA HIS A 183 1.27 6.71 -1.15
C HIS A 183 0.79 7.60 -2.30
N LEU A 184 0.56 8.88 -2.01
CA LEU A 184 0.21 9.90 -3.00
C LEU A 184 1.31 10.94 -3.08
N ALA A 185 1.93 11.13 -4.24
CA ALA A 185 2.97 12.14 -4.39
C ALA A 185 2.79 12.97 -5.66
N GLY A 186 2.70 14.29 -5.53
CA GLY A 186 2.52 15.21 -6.66
C GLY A 186 1.19 15.04 -7.39
N CYS A 187 0.15 14.55 -6.72
CA CYS A 187 -1.12 14.18 -7.34
C CYS A 187 -2.15 15.31 -7.35
N SER A 188 -3.09 15.25 -8.30
CA SER A 188 -4.23 16.18 -8.42
C SER A 188 -5.48 15.44 -8.90
N ASP A 189 -6.67 15.90 -8.53
CA ASP A 189 -7.95 15.29 -8.93
C ASP A 189 -8.00 13.78 -8.63
N VAL A 190 -7.68 13.42 -7.37
CA VAL A 190 -7.69 12.03 -6.86
C VAL A 190 -8.77 11.89 -5.80
N PHE A 191 -9.64 10.89 -5.97
CA PHE A 191 -10.69 10.55 -5.02
C PHE A 191 -10.50 9.13 -4.52
N VAL A 192 -10.35 8.99 -3.20
CA VAL A 192 -10.34 7.72 -2.49
C VAL A 192 -11.65 7.63 -1.72
N LEU A 193 -12.61 6.91 -2.28
CA LEU A 193 -13.94 6.71 -1.70
C LEU A 193 -13.94 5.39 -0.93
N GLY A 194 -13.37 5.44 0.27
CA GLY A 194 -13.12 4.29 1.10
C GLY A 194 -11.73 3.69 0.86
N SER A 195 -11.01 3.43 1.95
CA SER A 195 -9.86 2.53 1.93
C SER A 195 -9.75 1.72 3.22
N GLY A 196 -9.41 0.45 3.11
CA GLY A 196 -9.03 -0.40 4.23
C GLY A 196 -7.55 -0.71 4.18
N GLN A 197 -6.75 -0.21 5.12
CA GLN A 197 -5.29 -0.37 5.10
C GLN A 197 -4.80 -1.04 6.38
N TYR A 198 -4.25 -2.25 6.28
CA TYR A 198 -4.02 -3.11 7.43
C TYR A 198 -2.55 -3.50 7.60
N SER A 199 -2.10 -3.50 8.85
CA SER A 199 -0.81 -4.06 9.26
C SER A 199 -1.04 -4.98 10.45
N PHE A 200 -1.21 -6.27 10.20
CA PHE A 200 -1.57 -7.24 11.25
C PHE A 200 -0.40 -7.75 12.08
N PHE A 201 0.82 -7.69 11.55
CA PHE A 201 1.96 -8.43 12.09
C PHE A 201 3.20 -7.57 12.31
N ASN A 202 4.01 -8.03 13.26
CA ASN A 202 5.42 -7.70 13.37
C ASN A 202 6.24 -8.99 13.36
N SER A 203 6.88 -9.28 12.22
CA SER A 203 7.62 -10.53 12.01
C SER A 203 6.78 -11.75 12.39
N TYR A 204 5.59 -11.88 11.78
CA TYR A 204 4.58 -12.92 12.08
C TYR A 204 3.96 -12.91 13.49
N LYS A 205 4.38 -12.02 14.40
CA LYS A 205 3.76 -11.87 15.72
C LYS A 205 2.65 -10.83 15.68
N GLN A 206 1.53 -11.12 16.35
CA GLN A 206 0.39 -10.19 16.48
C GLN A 206 0.32 -9.52 17.86
N THR A 207 1.39 -9.59 18.67
CA THR A 207 1.40 -9.03 20.03
C THR A 207 1.16 -7.52 20.06
N ALA A 208 1.51 -6.79 18.99
CA ALA A 208 1.28 -5.35 18.86
C ALA A 208 -0.10 -4.98 18.29
N LEU A 209 -0.88 -5.96 17.80
CA LEU A 209 -2.14 -5.71 17.09
C LEU A 209 -3.20 -5.09 18.00
N ALA A 210 -3.38 -5.64 19.21
CA ALA A 210 -4.32 -5.10 20.20
C ALA A 210 -3.97 -3.65 20.61
N GLY A 211 -2.70 -3.25 20.46
CA GLY A 211 -2.22 -1.90 20.72
C GLY A 211 -2.31 -0.95 19.52
N HIS A 212 -2.73 -1.44 18.34
CA HIS A 212 -2.67 -0.71 17.07
C HIS A 212 -1.25 -0.22 16.73
N ALA A 213 -0.24 -1.05 17.03
CA ALA A 213 1.17 -0.64 17.01
C ALA A 213 2.07 -1.61 16.22
N CYS A 214 1.52 -2.33 15.24
CA CYS A 214 2.30 -3.20 14.36
C CYS A 214 3.22 -2.39 13.44
N GLN A 215 2.73 -1.24 12.96
CA GLN A 215 3.41 -0.35 12.03
C GLN A 215 3.10 1.11 12.37
N ARG A 216 3.97 2.04 12.01
CA ARG A 216 3.76 3.45 12.28
C ARG A 216 2.67 4.05 11.40
N ARG A 217 2.78 3.89 10.08
CA ARG A 217 1.91 4.54 9.08
C ARG A 217 1.71 3.67 7.85
N LEU A 218 0.56 3.82 7.20
CA LEU A 218 0.25 3.19 5.90
C LEU A 218 -0.13 4.20 4.82
N CYS A 219 -0.69 5.36 5.20
CA CYS A 219 -1.13 6.38 4.26
C CYS A 219 -0.23 7.61 4.31
N THR A 220 0.42 7.95 3.20
CA THR A 220 1.27 9.13 3.07
C THR A 220 0.87 10.00 1.89
N ILE A 221 0.91 11.31 2.08
CA ILE A 221 0.66 12.31 1.04
C ILE A 221 1.82 13.30 0.99
N ASP A 222 2.48 13.41 -0.15
CA ASP A 222 3.61 14.32 -0.36
C ASP A 222 3.30 15.27 -1.54
N HIS A 223 3.46 16.57 -1.30
CA HIS A 223 3.40 17.63 -2.33
C HIS A 223 2.18 17.53 -3.26
N SER A 224 1.02 17.17 -2.73
CA SER A 224 -0.23 17.07 -3.49
C SER A 224 -1.15 18.22 -3.13
N ASP A 225 -1.51 19.06 -4.08
CA ASP A 225 -2.14 20.38 -3.83
C ASP A 225 -3.41 20.63 -4.67
N GLY A 226 -3.76 19.70 -5.57
CA GLY A 226 -4.73 19.93 -6.63
C GLY A 226 -5.99 19.09 -6.55
N ASN A 227 -6.79 19.13 -5.46
CA ASN A 227 -8.07 18.41 -5.33
C ASN A 227 -7.90 16.91 -5.02
N VAL A 228 -7.39 16.60 -3.83
CA VAL A 228 -7.25 15.21 -3.33
C VAL A 228 -8.24 14.99 -2.19
N TRP A 229 -9.04 13.93 -2.25
CA TRP A 229 -10.07 13.60 -1.28
C TRP A 229 -9.93 12.15 -0.81
N LEU A 230 -9.82 11.95 0.49
CA LEU A 230 -9.86 10.66 1.15
C LEU A 230 -11.09 10.62 2.04
N LEU A 231 -12.05 9.76 1.71
CA LEU A 231 -13.25 9.51 2.49
C LEU A 231 -13.18 8.11 3.09
N ASN A 232 -13.60 7.94 4.33
CA ASN A 232 -13.65 6.65 5.04
C ASN A 232 -12.34 5.85 4.91
N THR A 233 -11.23 6.45 5.32
CA THR A 233 -9.93 5.78 5.38
C THR A 233 -9.80 5.06 6.71
N ALA A 234 -9.98 3.75 6.70
CA ALA A 234 -9.89 2.87 7.85
C ALA A 234 -8.53 2.17 7.88
N THR A 235 -7.88 2.16 9.04
CA THR A 235 -6.64 1.41 9.25
C THR A 235 -6.75 0.40 10.38
N VAL A 236 -5.90 -0.63 10.33
CA VAL A 236 -5.73 -1.60 11.42
C VAL A 236 -4.25 -1.75 11.73
N GLY A 237 -3.90 -1.76 13.01
CA GLY A 237 -2.53 -2.04 13.45
C GLY A 237 -1.53 -0.92 13.20
N THR A 238 -1.99 0.29 12.85
CA THR A 238 -1.13 1.47 12.66
C THR A 238 -1.35 2.52 13.73
N GLN A 239 -0.30 3.29 14.06
CA GLN A 239 -0.35 4.36 15.07
C GLN A 239 -0.79 5.72 14.49
N THR A 240 -0.57 5.92 13.19
CA THR A 240 -0.90 7.13 12.44
C THR A 240 -1.89 6.77 11.33
N LEU A 241 -2.98 7.54 11.20
CA LEU A 241 -3.96 7.40 10.12
C LEU A 241 -3.44 8.01 8.81
N ILE A 242 -2.81 9.17 8.90
CA ILE A 242 -2.30 9.89 7.74
C ILE A 242 -1.05 10.71 8.10
N SER A 243 -0.06 10.66 7.21
CA SER A 243 1.15 11.48 7.29
C SER A 243 1.25 12.36 6.04
N ILE A 244 1.62 13.63 6.21
CA ILE A 244 1.60 14.64 5.14
C ILE A 244 2.95 15.37 5.11
N ASP A 245 3.58 15.43 3.94
CA ASP A 245 4.82 16.17 3.69
C ASP A 245 5.95 15.84 4.69
N GLY A 246 6.03 14.60 5.15
CA GLY A 246 7.03 14.16 6.13
C GLY A 246 6.68 14.44 7.59
N TYR A 247 5.43 14.78 7.88
CA TYR A 247 4.93 14.91 9.25
C TYR A 247 3.85 13.88 9.50
N ASP A 248 3.97 13.14 10.61
CA ASP A 248 2.83 12.36 11.10
C ASP A 248 1.76 13.36 11.54
N TYR A 249 0.56 13.27 10.97
CA TYR A 249 -0.44 14.32 11.11
C TYR A 249 -1.55 13.94 12.09
N LEU A 250 -2.14 12.75 11.93
CA LEU A 250 -3.31 12.34 12.72
C LEU A 250 -3.07 10.98 13.39
N SER A 251 -3.08 10.97 14.73
CA SER A 251 -3.06 9.73 15.51
C SER A 251 -4.34 8.92 15.32
N GLU A 252 -4.21 7.60 15.32
CA GLU A 252 -5.33 6.65 15.22
C GLU A 252 -6.21 6.62 16.48
N GLN A 253 -5.63 6.83 17.67
CA GLN A 253 -6.28 6.51 18.94
C GLN A 253 -7.63 7.22 19.17
N PRO A 254 -7.80 8.51 18.83
CA PRO A 254 -9.09 9.21 18.96
C PRO A 254 -10.17 8.72 17.98
N HIS A 255 -9.80 7.91 16.99
CA HIS A 255 -10.63 7.50 15.86
C HIS A 255 -10.90 5.99 15.85
N ARG A 256 -10.60 5.28 16.94
CA ARG A 256 -10.88 3.85 17.09
C ARG A 256 -12.38 3.60 17.10
N GLU A 257 -12.83 2.70 16.24
CA GLU A 257 -14.23 2.33 16.06
C GLU A 257 -14.38 0.82 15.88
N GLY A 258 -14.28 0.11 17.00
CA GLY A 258 -14.23 -1.34 17.02
C GLY A 258 -12.84 -1.84 16.68
N PHE A 259 -12.72 -2.61 15.60
CA PHE A 259 -11.44 -3.22 15.20
C PHE A 259 -10.52 -2.25 14.43
N CYS A 260 -11.11 -1.31 13.69
CA CYS A 260 -10.37 -0.34 12.89
C CYS A 260 -10.29 1.02 13.59
N SER A 261 -9.42 1.89 13.08
CA SER A 261 -9.44 3.33 13.34
C SER A 261 -9.73 4.06 12.03
N THR A 262 -10.63 5.04 12.01
CA THR A 262 -11.12 5.61 10.74
C THR A 262 -11.11 7.12 10.70
N LEU A 263 -10.52 7.63 9.62
CA LEU A 263 -10.64 9.02 9.18
C LEU A 263 -11.86 9.15 8.26
N THR A 264 -12.85 9.94 8.69
CA THR A 264 -14.08 10.13 7.90
C THR A 264 -13.79 10.94 6.64
N LEU A 265 -13.08 12.06 6.76
CA LEU A 265 -12.72 12.90 5.62
C LEU A 265 -11.36 13.59 5.80
N TYR A 266 -10.55 13.51 4.77
CA TYR A 266 -9.43 14.42 4.53
C TYR A 266 -9.50 14.96 3.09
N ALA A 267 -9.37 16.27 2.92
CA ALA A 267 -9.40 16.88 1.60
C ALA A 267 -8.41 18.03 1.45
N ILE A 268 -7.73 18.10 0.29
CA ILE A 268 -6.88 19.20 -0.14
C ILE A 268 -7.54 19.88 -1.35
N ARG A 269 -8.01 21.12 -1.21
CA ARG A 269 -8.64 21.88 -2.32
C ARG A 269 -7.60 22.58 -3.21
N ARG A 270 -8.01 22.92 -4.44
CA ARG A 270 -7.24 23.60 -5.53
C ARG A 270 -6.57 24.96 -5.20
N LYS A 271 -6.42 25.34 -3.93
CA LYS A 271 -5.66 26.52 -3.44
C LYS A 271 -4.92 26.25 -2.12
N GLY A 272 -4.55 24.99 -1.85
CA GLY A 272 -3.81 24.63 -0.62
C GLY A 272 -4.62 24.75 0.69
N GLN A 273 -5.95 24.83 0.61
CA GLN A 273 -6.80 24.74 1.80
C GLN A 273 -7.11 23.27 2.09
N SER A 274 -6.67 22.79 3.25
CA SER A 274 -6.97 21.44 3.74
C SER A 274 -8.11 21.43 4.76
N TYR A 275 -8.97 20.40 4.70
CA TYR A 275 -10.02 20.13 5.69
C TYR A 275 -9.91 18.70 6.18
N ILE A 276 -10.16 18.51 7.48
CA ILE A 276 -10.06 17.21 8.15
C ILE A 276 -11.26 17.12 9.09
N VAL A 277 -12.04 16.05 8.93
CA VAL A 277 -13.22 15.74 9.75
C VAL A 277 -13.16 14.29 10.19
#